data_AF-A0AAW0J0I2-F1
#
_entry.id   AF-A0AAW0J0I2-F1
#
_cell.length_a   1.000
_cell.length_b   1.000
_cell.length_c   1.000
_cell.angle_alpha   90.00
_cell.angle_beta   90.00
_cell.angle_gamma   90.00
#
_symmetry.space_group_name_H-M   'P 1'
#
loop_
_entity.id
_entity.type
_entity.pdbx_description
1 polymer ?
#
loop_
_entity_poly.entity_id
_entity_poly.type
_entity_poly.pdbx_seq_one_letter_code
_entity_poly.pdbx_strand_id
1 'polypeptide(L)'
;IGAIKDLIAAYKDENNNNILHLAANLAPLSRLQIVSGAALQMQRELLWFKGVEKIVPPSYIKMKNSDNQTPKDLFTEKHKELLKEGEKWMKSTATSCMLVATLIATVVFAAIFTLPGGPNNDTGVPLFLGKRWFLIFVISDAVALFSSSASIVTFLSILTSRYAENDFLVSLPARLLFGLSALFVSIATMVIAYAAAISMIYDHKHVRIPIVIVLLACVPVTLFAWQHFHLWADTIRSTYWSRFLFQPKHRLYH
;
A
#
# COMPACT_ATOMS: atom_id res chain seq x y z
N ILE A 1 -14.00 23.97 -28.93
CA ILE A 1 -13.14 23.31 -27.91
C ILE A 1 -11.97 22.52 -28.54
N GLY A 2 -12.11 21.92 -29.74
CA GLY A 2 -10.99 21.22 -30.43
C GLY A 2 -9.80 22.13 -30.76
N ALA A 3 -10.04 23.24 -31.47
CA ALA A 3 -8.97 24.13 -31.94
C ALA A 3 -8.06 24.71 -30.85
N ILE A 4 -8.60 25.09 -29.68
CA ILE A 4 -7.81 25.59 -28.54
C ILE A 4 -6.91 24.49 -27.97
N LYS A 5 -7.39 23.25 -27.96
CA LYS A 5 -6.64 22.09 -27.45
C LYS A 5 -5.46 21.77 -28.36
N ASP A 6 -5.66 21.89 -29.67
CA ASP A 6 -4.61 21.69 -30.68
C ASP A 6 -3.56 22.81 -30.64
N LEU A 7 -4.00 24.05 -30.38
CA LEU A 7 -3.10 25.22 -30.22
C LEU A 7 -2.24 25.12 -28.95
N ILE A 8 -2.82 24.68 -27.83
CA ILE A 8 -2.08 24.44 -26.58
C ILE A 8 -1.13 23.24 -26.73
N ALA A 9 -1.53 22.19 -27.44
CA ALA A 9 -0.67 21.04 -27.70
C ALA A 9 0.51 21.38 -28.63
N ALA A 10 0.33 22.35 -29.54
CA ALA A 10 1.36 22.83 -30.46
C ALA A 10 2.25 23.94 -29.88
N TYR A 11 1.94 24.46 -28.69
CA TYR A 11 2.72 25.49 -28.03
C TYR A 11 4.13 24.99 -27.68
N LYS A 12 5.11 25.88 -27.88
CA LYS A 12 6.50 25.71 -27.49
C LYS A 12 6.96 26.97 -26.77
N ASP A 13 7.73 26.81 -25.70
CA ASP A 13 8.35 27.94 -25.02
C ASP A 13 9.62 28.43 -25.74
N GLU A 14 10.26 29.47 -25.18
CA GLU A 14 11.49 30.08 -25.72
C GLU A 14 12.67 29.09 -25.78
N ASN A 15 12.64 28.02 -24.98
CA ASN A 15 13.65 26.97 -24.92
C ASN A 15 13.26 25.75 -25.77
N ASN A 16 12.29 25.91 -26.67
CA ASN A 16 11.78 24.85 -27.55
C ASN A 16 11.19 23.66 -26.78
N ASN A 17 10.78 23.86 -25.51
CA ASN A 17 10.07 22.87 -24.72
C ASN A 17 8.62 22.79 -25.18
N ASN A 18 8.20 21.59 -25.56
CA ASN A 18 6.79 21.29 -25.76
C ASN A 18 6.08 21.01 -24.43
N ILE A 19 4.75 20.86 -24.46
CA ILE A 19 3.95 20.59 -23.25
C ILE A 19 4.42 19.35 -22.45
N LEU A 20 5.03 18.34 -23.08
CA LEU A 20 5.55 17.17 -22.39
C LEU A 20 6.85 17.46 -21.63
N HIS A 21 7.71 18.35 -22.14
CA HIS A 21 8.86 18.86 -21.40
C HIS A 21 8.41 19.69 -20.18
N LEU A 22 7.36 20.50 -20.33
CA LEU A 22 6.81 21.26 -19.20
C LEU A 22 6.25 20.34 -18.11
N ALA A 23 5.58 19.26 -18.51
CA ALA A 23 5.12 18.21 -17.60
C ALA A 23 6.26 17.38 -16.99
N ALA A 24 7.48 17.47 -17.54
CA ALA A 24 8.66 16.81 -17.01
C ALA A 24 9.30 17.56 -15.83
N ASN A 25 8.94 18.83 -15.63
CA ASN A 25 9.43 19.62 -14.50
C ASN A 25 8.72 19.22 -13.21
N LEU A 26 9.49 19.19 -12.12
CA LEU A 26 8.97 18.90 -10.80
C LEU A 26 7.95 19.96 -10.36
N ALA A 27 6.78 19.54 -9.88
CA ALA A 27 5.77 20.47 -9.39
C ALA A 27 6.27 21.31 -8.19
N PRO A 28 5.75 22.53 -7.97
CA PRO A 28 6.16 23.37 -6.84
C PRO A 28 5.92 22.70 -5.49
N LEU A 29 6.76 23.00 -4.48
CA LEU A 29 6.70 22.44 -3.12
C LEU A 29 5.31 22.49 -2.47
N SER A 30 4.52 23.53 -2.73
CA SER A 30 3.13 23.67 -2.25
C SER A 30 2.17 22.60 -2.79
N ARG A 31 2.47 22.01 -3.96
CA ARG A 31 1.77 20.85 -4.53
C ARG A 31 2.38 19.51 -4.11
N LEU A 32 3.66 19.50 -3.74
CA LEU A 32 4.39 18.28 -3.32
C LEU A 32 3.94 17.81 -1.92
N GLN A 33 3.65 18.73 -0.99
CA GLN A 33 3.23 18.40 0.38
C GLN A 33 1.83 17.75 0.52
N ILE A 34 1.09 17.57 -0.58
CA ILE A 34 -0.30 17.08 -0.56
C ILE A 34 -0.36 15.54 -0.42
N VAL A 35 0.70 14.81 -0.76
CA VAL A 35 0.69 13.33 -0.83
C VAL A 35 1.51 12.73 0.30
N SER A 36 1.01 11.66 0.90
CA SER A 36 1.70 10.94 1.97
C SER A 36 2.93 10.17 1.46
N GLY A 37 4.11 10.79 1.53
CA GLY A 37 5.41 10.12 1.31
C GLY A 37 5.96 10.23 -0.12
N ALA A 38 7.28 10.26 -0.22
CA ALA A 38 8.02 10.52 -1.46
C ALA A 38 7.73 9.49 -2.57
N ALA A 39 7.46 8.22 -2.22
CA ALA A 39 7.14 7.18 -3.21
C ALA A 39 5.79 7.40 -3.90
N LEU A 40 4.76 7.81 -3.14
CA LEU A 40 3.44 8.11 -3.68
C LEU A 40 3.45 9.43 -4.47
N GLN A 41 4.28 10.39 -4.05
CA GLN A 41 4.54 11.60 -4.83
C GLN A 41 5.20 11.26 -6.17
N MET A 42 6.23 10.40 -6.18
CA MET A 42 6.87 9.92 -7.41
C MET A 42 5.88 9.23 -8.35
N GLN A 43 5.01 8.35 -7.80
CA GLN A 43 3.93 7.71 -8.56
C GLN A 43 3.03 8.76 -9.22
N ARG A 44 2.63 9.81 -8.51
CA ARG A 44 1.75 10.85 -9.03
C ARG A 44 2.39 11.65 -10.16
N GLU A 45 3.65 12.07 -10.00
CA GLU A 45 4.37 12.80 -11.06
C GLU A 45 4.53 11.93 -12.31
N LEU A 46 4.83 10.64 -12.16
CA LEU A 46 4.87 9.68 -13.26
C LEU A 46 3.50 9.50 -13.95
N LEU A 47 2.42 9.41 -13.17
CA LEU A 47 1.06 9.33 -13.72
C LEU A 47 0.69 10.60 -14.49
N TRP A 48 1.08 11.78 -14.00
CA TRP A 48 0.89 13.04 -14.70
C TRP A 48 1.69 13.11 -16.01
N PHE A 49 2.96 12.72 -15.97
CA PHE A 49 3.82 12.68 -17.16
C PHE A 49 3.26 11.72 -18.22
N LYS A 50 2.88 10.50 -17.83
CA LYS A 50 2.17 9.55 -18.71
C LYS A 50 0.83 10.10 -19.19
N GLY A 51 0.17 10.90 -18.34
CA GLY A 51 -0.97 11.78 -18.59
C GLY A 51 -0.85 12.50 -19.91
N VAL A 52 0.15 13.38 -19.92
CA VAL A 52 0.46 14.29 -21.01
C VAL A 52 1.04 13.53 -22.21
N GLU A 53 1.86 12.50 -21.99
CA GLU A 53 2.48 11.69 -23.06
C GLU A 53 1.43 11.07 -24.00
N LYS A 54 0.26 10.66 -23.48
CA LYS A 54 -0.82 10.09 -24.30
C LYS A 54 -1.61 11.12 -25.10
N ILE A 55 -1.51 12.40 -24.77
CA ILE A 55 -2.28 13.47 -25.41
C ILE A 55 -1.46 14.13 -26.52
N VAL A 56 -0.13 14.16 -26.39
CA VAL A 56 0.75 14.83 -27.35
C VAL A 56 0.98 14.00 -28.62
N PRO A 57 1.29 14.66 -29.76
CA PRO A 57 1.70 13.96 -30.98
C PRO A 57 2.96 13.10 -30.76
N PRO A 58 3.11 11.94 -31.43
CA PRO A 58 4.27 11.07 -31.27
C PRO A 58 5.62 11.73 -31.56
N SER A 59 5.65 12.74 -32.44
CA SER A 59 6.85 13.52 -32.73
C SER A 59 7.35 14.29 -31.52
N TYR A 60 6.47 14.71 -30.61
CA TYR A 60 6.81 15.53 -29.45
C TYR A 60 7.42 14.71 -28.32
N ILE A 61 7.19 13.39 -28.30
CA ILE A 61 7.77 12.46 -27.33
C ILE A 61 9.29 12.33 -27.52
N LYS A 62 9.77 12.41 -28.77
CA LYS A 62 11.20 12.29 -29.12
C LYS A 62 11.85 13.62 -29.47
N MET A 63 11.07 14.69 -29.52
CA MET A 63 11.57 16.03 -29.81
C MET A 63 12.51 16.46 -28.70
N LYS A 64 13.62 17.10 -29.07
CA LYS A 64 14.57 17.63 -28.13
C LYS A 64 14.37 19.13 -27.92
N ASN A 65 14.57 19.59 -26.69
CA ASN A 65 14.61 21.01 -26.36
C ASN A 65 15.95 21.65 -26.76
N SER A 66 16.13 22.94 -26.46
CA SER A 66 17.38 23.66 -26.72
C SER A 66 18.60 23.07 -26.01
N ASP A 67 18.40 22.36 -24.89
CA ASP A 67 19.45 21.64 -24.15
C ASP A 67 19.72 20.23 -24.71
N ASN A 68 19.15 19.89 -25.87
CA ASN A 68 19.29 18.59 -26.54
C ASN A 68 18.75 17.39 -25.73
N GLN A 69 17.82 17.64 -24.81
CA GLN A 69 17.17 16.64 -23.95
C GLN A 69 15.79 16.28 -24.50
N THR A 70 15.40 15.01 -24.40
CA THR A 70 14.00 14.61 -24.63
C THR A 70 13.15 14.89 -23.37
N PRO A 71 11.81 14.94 -23.45
CA PRO A 71 10.96 15.10 -22.28
C PRO A 71 11.21 14.04 -21.21
N LYS A 72 11.55 12.81 -21.63
CA LYS A 72 11.83 11.71 -20.71
C LYS A 72 13.18 11.89 -20.01
N ASP A 73 14.22 12.33 -20.74
CA ASP A 73 15.53 12.60 -20.14
C ASP A 73 15.42 13.71 -19.09
N LEU A 74 14.68 14.78 -19.43
CA LEU A 74 14.40 15.88 -18.51
C LEU A 74 13.62 15.41 -17.27
N PHE A 75 12.62 14.54 -17.44
CA PHE A 75 11.86 13.99 -16.31
C PHE A 75 12.76 13.20 -15.36
N THR A 76 13.56 12.28 -15.89
CA THR A 76 14.51 11.47 -15.12
C THR A 76 15.50 12.35 -14.35
N GLU A 77 16.03 13.40 -14.98
CA GLU A 77 16.95 14.33 -14.33
C GLU A 77 16.27 15.10 -13.19
N LYS A 78 15.11 15.72 -13.45
CA LYS A 78 14.39 16.55 -12.47
C LYS A 78 13.83 15.76 -11.29
N HIS A 79 13.57 14.46 -11.47
CA HIS A 79 12.98 13.60 -10.44
C HIS A 79 14.00 12.66 -9.78
N LYS A 80 15.29 12.77 -10.09
CA LYS A 80 16.35 11.88 -9.56
C LYS A 80 16.40 11.83 -8.03
N GLU A 81 16.30 12.97 -7.36
CA GLU A 81 16.32 13.01 -5.89
C GLU A 81 15.00 12.48 -5.30
N LEU A 82 13.85 12.81 -5.92
CA LEU A 82 12.55 12.27 -5.49
C LEU A 82 12.50 10.73 -5.62
N LEU A 83 13.12 10.16 -6.66
CA LEU A 83 13.25 8.71 -6.84
C LEU A 83 14.03 8.08 -5.69
N LYS A 84 15.18 8.65 -5.32
CA LYS A 84 15.99 8.17 -4.18
C LYS A 84 15.23 8.27 -2.87
N GLU A 85 14.55 9.39 -2.63
CA GLU A 85 13.71 9.57 -1.44
C GLU A 85 12.54 8.59 -1.41
N GLY A 86 11.90 8.35 -2.55
CA GLY A 86 10.84 7.36 -2.70
C GLY A 86 11.31 5.94 -2.44
N GLU A 87 12.48 5.57 -2.96
CA GLU A 87 13.13 4.28 -2.67
C GLU A 87 13.40 4.14 -1.17
N LYS A 88 14.06 5.14 -0.55
CA LYS A 88 14.39 5.12 0.87
C LYS A 88 13.13 5.02 1.73
N TRP A 89 12.11 5.81 1.43
CA TRP A 89 10.83 5.80 2.14
C TRP A 89 10.20 4.40 2.08
N MET A 90 10.13 3.82 0.89
CA MET A 90 9.46 2.53 0.71
C MET A 90 10.24 1.36 1.34
N LYS A 91 11.58 1.38 1.29
CA LYS A 91 12.43 0.43 2.03
C LYS A 91 12.25 0.57 3.55
N SER A 92 12.22 1.79 4.07
CA SER A 92 12.00 2.06 5.50
C SER A 92 10.63 1.53 5.94
N THR A 93 9.56 1.87 5.22
CA THR A 93 8.20 1.41 5.53
C THR A 93 8.09 -0.11 5.45
N ALA A 94 8.61 -0.73 4.37
CA ALA A 94 8.60 -2.18 4.21
C ALA A 94 9.34 -2.89 5.36
N THR A 95 10.48 -2.35 5.79
CA THR A 95 11.26 -2.90 6.91
C THR A 95 10.48 -2.81 8.23
N SER A 96 9.94 -1.64 8.56
CA SER A 96 9.14 -1.45 9.78
C SER A 96 7.91 -2.37 9.81
N CYS A 97 7.16 -2.47 8.72
CA CYS A 97 5.99 -3.34 8.64
C CYS A 97 6.37 -4.83 8.66
N MET A 98 7.49 -5.22 8.05
CA MET A 98 8.01 -6.59 8.12
C MET A 98 8.40 -6.98 9.55
N LEU A 99 8.97 -6.06 10.35
CA LEU A 99 9.26 -6.33 11.76
C LEU A 99 7.97 -6.60 12.55
N VAL A 100 6.94 -5.78 12.35
CA VAL A 100 5.62 -5.98 12.98
C VAL A 100 5.01 -7.32 12.55
N ALA A 101 5.04 -7.64 11.26
CA ALA A 101 4.55 -8.91 10.73
C ALA A 101 5.31 -10.11 11.33
N THR A 102 6.63 -10.03 11.40
CA THR A 102 7.47 -11.06 12.02
C THR A 102 7.10 -11.27 13.48
N LEU A 103 6.92 -10.19 14.25
CA LEU A 103 6.51 -10.28 15.65
C LEU A 103 5.13 -10.92 15.81
N ILE A 104 4.16 -10.59 14.95
CA ILE A 104 2.84 -11.23 15.00
C ILE A 104 2.97 -12.72 14.68
N ALA A 105 3.72 -13.07 13.63
CA ALA A 105 3.92 -14.47 13.24
C ALA A 105 4.54 -15.30 14.38
N THR A 106 5.54 -14.76 15.09
CA THR A 106 6.17 -15.46 16.21
C THR A 106 5.24 -15.63 17.40
N VAL A 107 4.48 -14.57 17.77
CA VAL A 107 3.54 -14.62 18.90
C VAL A 107 2.41 -15.61 18.64
N VAL A 108 1.80 -15.55 17.45
CA VAL A 108 0.71 -16.45 17.04
C VAL A 108 1.20 -17.89 16.92
N PHE A 109 2.36 -18.12 16.30
CA PHE A 109 2.96 -19.46 16.24
C PHE A 109 3.24 -20.06 17.63
N ALA A 110 3.68 -19.25 18.60
CA ALA A 110 3.89 -19.72 19.97
C ALA A 110 2.56 -19.94 20.73
N ALA A 111 1.52 -19.14 20.43
CA ALA A 111 0.24 -19.19 21.11
C ALA A 111 -0.45 -20.56 20.98
N ILE A 112 -0.37 -21.20 19.82
CA ILE A 112 -1.01 -22.51 19.60
C ILE A 112 -0.42 -23.63 20.50
N PHE A 113 0.86 -23.54 20.86
CA PHE A 113 1.53 -24.51 21.73
C PHE A 113 1.45 -24.16 23.22
N THR A 114 1.10 -22.92 23.55
CA THR A 114 1.04 -22.41 24.94
C THR A 114 -0.39 -22.26 25.46
N LEU A 115 -1.38 -22.72 24.68
CA LEU A 115 -2.78 -22.69 25.05
C LEU A 115 -3.02 -23.34 26.43
N PRO A 116 -3.70 -22.64 27.36
CA PRO A 116 -4.10 -23.22 28.62
C PRO A 116 -5.09 -24.35 28.35
N GLY A 117 -4.99 -25.45 29.11
CA GLY A 117 -5.88 -26.61 29.01
C GLY A 117 -5.18 -27.95 29.11
N GLY A 118 -3.99 -28.08 28.53
CA GLY A 118 -3.24 -29.34 28.51
C GLY A 118 -3.99 -30.49 27.81
N PRO A 119 -3.34 -31.65 27.65
CA PRO A 119 -4.02 -32.87 27.25
C PRO A 119 -4.93 -33.35 28.39
N ASN A 120 -6.12 -33.82 28.03
CA ASN A 120 -7.06 -34.43 28.96
C ASN A 120 -6.44 -35.74 29.49
N ASN A 121 -6.37 -35.90 30.81
CA ASN A 121 -5.60 -36.99 31.45
C ASN A 121 -6.07 -38.40 31.06
N ASP A 122 -7.32 -38.54 30.61
CA ASP A 122 -7.92 -39.83 30.24
C ASP A 122 -7.82 -40.17 28.75
N THR A 123 -7.60 -39.18 27.88
CA THR A 123 -7.75 -39.33 26.41
C THR A 123 -6.60 -38.73 25.61
N GLY A 124 -5.71 -37.95 26.23
CA GLY A 124 -4.58 -37.30 25.56
C GLY A 124 -4.94 -36.15 24.62
N VAL A 125 -6.24 -35.89 24.39
CA VAL A 125 -6.73 -34.81 23.53
C VAL A 125 -6.77 -33.47 24.27
N PRO A 126 -6.51 -32.33 23.61
CA PRO A 126 -6.60 -31.01 24.25
C PRO A 126 -7.92 -30.80 25.02
N LEU A 127 -7.86 -30.36 26.27
CA LEU A 127 -9.01 -30.22 27.19
C LEU A 127 -10.17 -29.36 26.63
N PHE A 128 -9.88 -28.48 25.68
CA PHE A 128 -10.84 -27.59 25.04
C PHE A 128 -11.34 -28.09 23.66
N LEU A 129 -10.95 -29.31 23.23
CA LEU A 129 -11.44 -29.90 21.98
C LEU A 129 -12.97 -29.94 22.00
N GLY A 130 -13.60 -29.29 21.01
CA GLY A 130 -15.06 -29.27 20.85
C GLY A 130 -15.76 -28.02 21.41
N LYS A 131 -15.09 -27.12 22.14
CA LYS A 131 -15.68 -25.83 22.50
C LYS A 131 -15.61 -24.85 21.32
N ARG A 132 -16.71 -24.13 21.07
CA ARG A 132 -16.80 -23.13 19.98
C ARG A 132 -15.65 -22.12 19.99
N TRP A 133 -15.24 -21.65 21.17
CA TRP A 133 -14.14 -20.70 21.34
C TRP A 133 -12.78 -21.26 20.94
N PHE A 134 -12.51 -22.55 21.18
CA PHE A 134 -11.26 -23.19 20.77
C PHE A 134 -11.15 -23.26 19.24
N LEU A 135 -12.24 -23.59 18.55
CA LEU A 135 -12.25 -23.59 17.08
C LEU A 135 -12.03 -22.18 16.52
N ILE A 136 -12.67 -21.16 17.10
CA ILE A 136 -12.47 -19.75 16.71
C ILE A 136 -11.01 -19.34 16.92
N PHE A 137 -10.40 -19.74 18.05
CA PHE A 137 -9.00 -19.50 18.34
C PHE A 137 -8.11 -20.09 17.25
N VAL A 138 -8.19 -21.41 17.01
CA VAL A 138 -7.29 -22.11 16.08
C VAL A 138 -7.41 -21.56 14.65
N ILE A 139 -8.63 -21.29 14.17
CA ILE A 139 -8.84 -20.73 12.83
C ILE A 139 -8.27 -19.32 12.75
N SER A 140 -8.53 -18.47 13.74
CA SER A 140 -8.05 -17.08 13.73
C SER A 140 -6.53 -17.00 13.85
N ASP A 141 -5.94 -17.86 14.67
CA ASP A 141 -4.49 -18.02 14.83
C ASP A 141 -3.83 -18.43 13.51
N ALA A 142 -4.36 -19.46 12.83
CA ALA A 142 -3.87 -19.87 11.52
C ALA A 142 -3.98 -18.75 10.47
N VAL A 143 -5.12 -18.04 10.39
CA VAL A 143 -5.29 -16.92 9.46
C VAL A 143 -4.30 -15.79 9.77
N ALA A 144 -4.06 -15.48 11.06
CA ALA A 144 -3.07 -14.49 11.46
C ALA A 144 -1.67 -14.90 11.00
N LEU A 145 -1.27 -16.15 11.21
CA LEU A 145 0.05 -16.65 10.84
C LEU A 145 0.29 -16.60 9.32
N PHE A 146 -0.65 -17.11 8.52
CA PHE A 146 -0.51 -17.15 7.07
C PHE A 146 -0.57 -15.75 6.45
N SER A 147 -1.47 -14.89 6.91
CA SER A 147 -1.53 -13.50 6.43
C SER A 147 -0.28 -12.70 6.82
N SER A 148 0.27 -12.91 8.03
CA SER A 148 1.54 -12.31 8.43
C SER A 148 2.70 -12.78 7.55
N SER A 149 2.78 -14.08 7.27
CA SER A 149 3.80 -14.66 6.40
C SER A 149 3.71 -14.10 4.97
N ALA A 150 2.49 -13.99 4.41
CA ALA A 150 2.26 -13.36 3.11
C ALA A 150 2.70 -11.88 3.10
N SER A 151 2.45 -11.16 4.19
CA SER A 151 2.92 -9.78 4.38
C SER A 151 4.45 -9.69 4.37
N ILE A 152 5.14 -10.59 5.08
CA ILE A 152 6.61 -10.65 5.12
C ILE A 152 7.19 -10.87 3.72
N VAL A 153 6.69 -11.88 2.99
CA VAL A 153 7.15 -12.17 1.61
C VAL A 153 6.94 -10.96 0.70
N THR A 154 5.81 -10.28 0.84
CA THR A 154 5.50 -9.09 0.04
C THR A 154 6.46 -7.93 0.36
N PHE A 155 6.68 -7.62 1.63
CA PHE A 155 7.64 -6.58 2.02
C PHE A 155 9.08 -6.94 1.62
N LEU A 156 9.45 -8.22 1.66
CA LEU A 156 10.75 -8.69 1.19
C LEU A 156 10.90 -8.49 -0.33
N SER A 157 9.83 -8.71 -1.09
CA SER A 157 9.77 -8.40 -2.52
C SER A 157 9.95 -6.90 -2.81
N ILE A 158 9.50 -6.03 -1.90
CA ILE A 158 9.75 -4.58 -2.00
C ILE A 158 11.22 -4.27 -1.73
N LEU A 159 11.82 -4.85 -0.70
CA LEU A 159 13.24 -4.62 -0.37
C LEU A 159 14.20 -5.10 -1.47
N THR A 160 13.85 -6.18 -2.16
CA THR A 160 14.66 -6.81 -3.22
C THR A 160 14.39 -6.27 -4.63
N SER A 161 13.45 -5.33 -4.78
CA SER A 161 13.11 -4.73 -6.08
C SER A 161 14.25 -3.85 -6.63
N ARG A 162 14.27 -3.63 -7.95
CA ARG A 162 15.27 -2.79 -8.65
C ARG A 162 14.96 -1.29 -8.60
N TYR A 163 13.76 -0.90 -8.14
CA TYR A 163 13.31 0.50 -8.01
C TYR A 163 13.48 1.33 -9.30
N ALA A 164 13.16 0.74 -10.46
CA ALA A 164 13.12 1.51 -11.70
C ALA A 164 11.98 2.54 -11.65
N GLU A 165 12.09 3.66 -12.36
CA GLU A 165 11.05 4.70 -12.38
C GLU A 165 9.66 4.15 -12.66
N ASN A 166 9.54 3.28 -13.66
CA ASN A 166 8.26 2.67 -14.04
C ASN A 166 7.69 1.74 -12.96
N ASP A 167 8.50 1.22 -12.05
CA ASP A 167 8.02 0.36 -10.97
C ASP A 167 7.19 1.16 -9.94
N PHE A 168 7.47 2.47 -9.80
CA PHE A 168 6.68 3.36 -8.95
C PHE A 168 5.28 3.62 -9.49
N LEU A 169 4.98 3.32 -10.76
CA LEU A 169 3.65 3.55 -11.32
C LEU A 169 2.59 2.60 -10.75
N VAL A 170 2.89 1.30 -10.69
CA VAL A 170 1.90 0.27 -10.33
C VAL A 170 2.51 -0.82 -9.46
N SER A 171 3.66 -1.38 -9.85
CA SER A 171 4.17 -2.60 -9.21
C SER A 171 4.53 -2.39 -7.73
N LEU A 172 5.26 -1.31 -7.41
CA LEU A 172 5.67 -1.02 -6.04
C LEU A 172 4.52 -0.56 -5.14
N PRO A 173 3.66 0.42 -5.54
CA PRO A 173 2.48 0.79 -4.76
C PRO A 173 1.52 -0.38 -4.55
N ALA A 174 1.29 -1.23 -5.56
CA ALA A 174 0.41 -2.38 -5.44
C ALA A 174 0.96 -3.44 -4.47
N ARG A 175 2.27 -3.71 -4.50
CA ARG A 175 2.93 -4.60 -3.52
C ARG A 175 2.84 -4.03 -2.11
N LEU A 176 3.09 -2.73 -1.94
CA LEU A 176 2.98 -2.07 -0.64
C LEU A 176 1.56 -2.19 -0.08
N LEU A 177 0.56 -1.95 -0.93
CA LEU A 177 -0.85 -2.06 -0.60
C LEU A 177 -1.20 -3.50 -0.18
N PHE A 178 -0.84 -4.49 -1.00
CA PHE A 178 -1.10 -5.90 -0.70
C PHE A 178 -0.45 -6.34 0.63
N GLY A 179 0.81 -5.94 0.87
CA GLY A 179 1.50 -6.20 2.12
C GLY A 179 0.79 -5.59 3.33
N LEU A 180 0.38 -4.32 3.23
CA LEU A 180 -0.38 -3.66 4.29
C LEU A 180 -1.75 -4.31 4.54
N SER A 181 -2.44 -4.82 3.51
CA SER A 181 -3.72 -5.53 3.74
C SER A 181 -3.50 -6.84 4.48
N ALA A 182 -2.49 -7.61 4.06
CA ALA A 182 -2.18 -8.87 4.69
C ALA A 182 -1.79 -8.66 6.17
N LEU A 183 -1.01 -7.62 6.46
CA LEU A 183 -0.69 -7.21 7.83
C LEU A 183 -1.93 -6.80 8.63
N PHE A 184 -2.85 -6.04 8.02
CA PHE A 184 -4.09 -5.62 8.69
C PHE A 184 -4.97 -6.82 9.05
N VAL A 185 -5.14 -7.76 8.11
CA VAL A 185 -5.86 -9.02 8.35
C VAL A 185 -5.21 -9.77 9.51
N SER A 186 -3.87 -9.88 9.51
CA SER A 186 -3.10 -10.53 10.58
C SER A 186 -3.35 -9.92 11.95
N ILE A 187 -3.29 -8.60 12.07
CA ILE A 187 -3.56 -7.86 13.31
C ILE A 187 -5.00 -8.12 13.79
N ALA A 188 -5.98 -8.03 12.89
CA ALA A 188 -7.39 -8.22 13.23
C ALA A 188 -7.65 -9.65 13.74
N THR A 189 -7.12 -10.66 13.06
CA THR A 189 -7.30 -12.07 13.45
C THR A 189 -6.52 -12.44 14.69
N MET A 190 -5.35 -11.83 14.93
CA MET A 190 -4.61 -11.99 16.18
C MET A 190 -5.42 -11.47 17.38
N VAL A 191 -6.10 -10.33 17.25
CA VAL A 191 -6.99 -9.80 18.30
C VAL A 191 -8.18 -10.73 18.54
N ILE A 192 -8.76 -11.31 17.49
CA ILE A 192 -9.85 -12.30 17.62
C ILE A 192 -9.34 -13.57 18.31
N ALA A 193 -8.16 -14.07 17.96
CA ALA A 193 -7.54 -15.22 18.62
C ALA A 193 -7.32 -14.95 20.11
N TYR A 194 -6.78 -13.78 20.45
CA TYR A 194 -6.60 -13.37 21.85
C TYR A 194 -7.93 -13.28 22.61
N ALA A 195 -8.96 -12.70 22.00
CA ALA A 195 -10.31 -12.64 22.58
C ALA A 195 -10.90 -14.03 22.85
N ALA A 196 -10.73 -14.95 21.90
CA ALA A 196 -11.16 -16.33 22.04
C ALA A 196 -10.40 -17.06 23.16
N ALA A 197 -9.09 -16.86 23.26
CA ALA A 197 -8.26 -17.42 24.33
C ALA A 197 -8.71 -16.94 25.72
N ILE A 198 -8.96 -15.65 25.92
CA ILE A 198 -9.48 -15.14 27.20
C ILE A 198 -10.87 -15.73 27.50
N SER A 199 -11.73 -15.85 26.48
CA SER A 199 -13.08 -16.42 26.63
C SER A 199 -13.05 -17.90 27.00
N MET A 200 -11.96 -18.63 26.67
CA MET A 200 -11.75 -20.00 27.13
C MET A 200 -11.33 -20.09 28.59
N ILE A 201 -10.56 -19.10 29.08
CA ILE A 201 -10.06 -19.03 30.46
C ILE A 201 -11.17 -18.61 31.44
N TYR A 202 -11.99 -17.63 31.06
CA TYR A 202 -13.07 -17.11 31.90
C TYR A 202 -14.39 -17.81 31.60
N ASP A 203 -14.76 -18.77 32.43
CA ASP A 203 -16.09 -19.39 32.39
C ASP A 203 -17.20 -18.37 32.74
N HIS A 204 -18.47 -18.68 32.43
CA HIS A 204 -19.64 -17.77 32.40
C HIS A 204 -19.89 -16.85 33.64
N LYS A 205 -19.15 -16.99 34.74
CA LYS A 205 -19.31 -16.18 35.97
C LYS A 205 -18.71 -14.76 35.89
N HIS A 206 -17.69 -14.49 35.07
CA HIS A 206 -17.00 -13.18 35.05
C HIS A 206 -16.83 -12.58 33.64
N VAL A 207 -17.90 -12.53 32.86
CA VAL A 207 -17.93 -12.06 31.45
C VAL A 207 -17.49 -10.59 31.27
N ARG A 208 -17.54 -9.76 32.33
CA ARG A 208 -17.17 -8.34 32.24
C ARG A 208 -15.69 -8.09 31.93
N ILE A 209 -14.79 -8.94 32.43
CA ILE A 209 -13.33 -8.80 32.26
C ILE A 209 -12.90 -9.04 30.80
N PRO A 210 -13.28 -10.15 30.13
CA PRO A 210 -12.97 -10.35 28.71
C PRO A 210 -13.52 -9.22 27.82
N ILE A 211 -14.72 -8.73 28.10
CA ILE A 211 -15.32 -7.63 27.31
C ILE A 211 -14.46 -6.37 27.39
N VAL A 212 -13.99 -5.99 28.57
CA VAL A 212 -13.14 -4.79 28.74
C VAL A 212 -11.81 -4.97 28.01
N ILE A 213 -11.20 -6.15 28.07
CA ILE A 213 -9.92 -6.43 27.39
C ILE A 213 -10.09 -6.40 25.87
N VAL A 214 -11.18 -6.97 25.34
CA VAL A 214 -11.50 -6.92 23.90
C VAL A 214 -11.73 -5.49 23.44
N LEU A 215 -12.49 -4.70 24.19
CA LEU A 215 -12.73 -3.28 23.87
C LEU A 215 -11.41 -2.49 23.83
N LEU A 216 -10.51 -2.72 24.79
CA LEU A 216 -9.20 -2.09 24.82
C LEU A 216 -8.33 -2.52 23.62
N ALA A 217 -8.36 -3.80 23.25
CA ALA A 217 -7.62 -4.34 22.11
C ALA A 217 -8.16 -3.86 20.74
N CYS A 218 -9.44 -3.49 20.65
CA CYS A 218 -10.03 -2.91 19.45
C CYS A 218 -9.55 -1.47 19.17
N VAL A 219 -9.12 -0.72 20.20
CA VAL A 219 -8.69 0.68 20.03
C VAL A 219 -7.48 0.79 19.09
N PRO A 220 -6.37 0.06 19.25
CA PRO A 220 -5.27 0.07 18.29
C PRO A 220 -5.67 -0.35 16.87
N VAL A 221 -6.58 -1.33 16.73
CA VAL A 221 -7.03 -1.83 15.42
C VAL A 221 -7.85 -0.78 14.67
N THR A 222 -8.76 -0.11 15.36
CA THR A 222 -9.57 0.97 14.78
C THR A 222 -8.73 2.19 14.41
N LEU A 223 -7.74 2.55 15.25
CA LEU A 223 -6.77 3.60 14.93
C LEU A 223 -5.93 3.26 13.71
N PHE A 224 -5.42 2.02 13.64
CA PHE A 224 -4.68 1.55 12.48
C PHE A 224 -5.55 1.54 11.22
N ALA A 225 -6.79 1.05 11.30
CA ALA A 225 -7.74 1.08 10.19
C ALA A 225 -7.98 2.51 9.70
N TRP A 226 -8.20 3.45 10.62
CA TRP A 226 -8.41 4.87 10.28
C TRP A 226 -7.20 5.51 9.61
N GLN A 227 -6.00 5.32 10.19
CA GLN A 227 -4.77 5.91 9.68
C GLN A 227 -4.37 5.34 8.32
N HIS A 228 -4.49 4.02 8.15
CA HIS A 228 -4.21 3.40 6.87
C HIS A 228 -5.32 3.67 5.85
N PHE A 229 -6.58 3.84 6.25
CA PHE A 229 -7.69 4.14 5.33
C PHE A 229 -7.40 5.34 4.45
N HIS A 230 -6.73 6.38 4.97
CA HIS A 230 -6.31 7.52 4.16
C HIS A 230 -5.30 7.11 3.06
N LEU A 231 -4.29 6.32 3.41
CA LEU A 231 -3.31 5.78 2.45
C LEU A 231 -3.96 4.83 1.43
N TRP A 232 -4.91 3.99 1.87
CA TRP A 232 -5.71 3.12 1.01
C TRP A 232 -6.54 3.95 0.03
N ALA A 233 -7.27 4.95 0.53
CA ALA A 233 -8.10 5.84 -0.27
C ALA A 233 -7.27 6.62 -1.30
N ASP A 234 -6.10 7.14 -0.92
CA ASP A 234 -5.22 7.88 -1.82
C ASP A 234 -4.59 6.99 -2.89
N THR A 235 -4.19 5.76 -2.55
CA THR A 235 -3.60 4.80 -3.50
C THR A 235 -4.67 4.26 -4.46
N ILE A 236 -5.87 3.94 -3.97
CA ILE A 236 -7.00 3.53 -4.79
C ILE A 236 -7.42 4.70 -5.69
N ARG A 237 -7.50 5.92 -5.15
CA ARG A 237 -7.81 7.12 -5.92
C ARG A 237 -6.74 7.36 -6.99
N SER A 238 -5.44 7.29 -6.70
CA SER A 238 -4.41 7.50 -7.73
C SER A 238 -4.48 6.44 -8.83
N THR A 239 -4.78 5.18 -8.47
CA THR A 239 -4.86 4.04 -9.40
C THR A 239 -6.14 4.05 -10.24
N TYR A 240 -7.29 4.43 -9.67
CA TYR A 240 -8.56 4.54 -10.40
C TYR A 240 -8.70 5.87 -11.14
N TRP A 241 -8.28 6.98 -10.54
CA TRP A 241 -8.34 8.30 -11.16
C TRP A 241 -7.37 8.41 -12.33
N SER A 242 -6.20 7.77 -12.27
CA SER A 242 -5.37 7.62 -13.46
C SER A 242 -6.15 6.90 -14.57
N ARG A 243 -6.78 5.76 -14.27
CA ARG A 243 -7.61 5.03 -15.26
C ARG A 243 -8.71 5.90 -15.90
N PHE A 244 -9.30 6.84 -15.15
CA PHE A 244 -10.32 7.77 -15.64
C PHE A 244 -9.78 9.02 -16.36
N LEU A 245 -8.64 9.58 -15.94
CA LEU A 245 -7.94 10.66 -16.66
C LEU A 245 -7.51 10.21 -18.06
N PHE A 246 -7.32 8.91 -18.24
CA PHE A 246 -6.81 8.29 -19.46
C PHE A 246 -7.87 7.71 -20.41
N GLN A 247 -9.16 7.81 -20.11
CA GLN A 247 -10.16 7.46 -21.12
C GLN A 247 -10.26 8.60 -22.14
N PRO A 248 -9.95 8.37 -23.43
CA PRO A 248 -10.44 9.27 -24.44
C PRO A 248 -11.96 9.16 -24.35
N LYS A 249 -12.66 10.26 -24.06
CA LYS A 249 -14.08 10.35 -24.42
C LYS A 249 -14.11 10.07 -25.92
N HIS A 250 -14.49 8.85 -26.30
CA HIS A 250 -14.89 8.53 -27.67
C HIS A 250 -16.01 9.52 -27.99
N ARG A 251 -15.65 10.61 -28.69
CA ARG A 251 -16.62 11.35 -29.48
C ARG A 251 -16.90 10.43 -30.65
N LEU A 252 -17.96 9.66 -30.52
CA LEU A 252 -18.69 9.11 -31.64
C LEU A 252 -19.02 10.30 -32.55
N TYR A 253 -18.34 10.37 -33.69
CA TYR A 253 -18.77 11.19 -34.80
C TYR A 253 -20.03 10.50 -35.36
N HIS A 254 -21.15 11.18 -35.24
CA HIS A 254 -22.29 11.08 -36.14
C HIS A 254 -22.70 12.51 -36.51
#